data_AF-R3WWD3-F1
#
_entry.id   AF-R3WWD3-F1
#
_cell.length_a   1.000
_cell.length_b   1.000
_cell.length_c   1.000
_cell.angle_alpha   90.00
_cell.angle_beta   90.00
_cell.angle_gamma   90.00
#
_symmetry.space_group_name_H-M   'P 1'
#
loop_
_entity.id
_entity.type
_entity.pdbx_description
1 polymer ?
#
loop_
_entity_poly.entity_id
_entity_poly.type
_entity_poly.pdbx_seq_one_letter_code
_entity_poly.pdbx_strand_id
1 'polypeptide(L)'
;MLDDQLTCPTCDTRFYYDEVRKIADHRMKEMPIRCPECNTVVKRKLSHGYFVSYKLEEEKKRKLFSEPKFYKNHQTGAIISSDEYRQLIATEEMRFNELGSGPSMGMDSLFEAEEQRQLETYDDYVPYDKE
;
A
#
# COMPACT_ATOMS: atom_id res chain seq x y z
N MET A 1 16.41 -0.02 -3.70
CA MET A 1 17.26 -0.06 -4.90
C MET A 1 17.00 -1.42 -5.51
N LEU A 2 16.40 -1.48 -6.71
CA LEU A 2 16.08 -2.73 -7.41
C LEU A 2 17.36 -3.19 -8.10
N ASP A 3 18.06 -4.14 -7.49
CA ASP A 3 19.50 -4.27 -7.71
C ASP A 3 19.91 -4.97 -9.00
N ASP A 4 19.03 -5.64 -9.76
CA ASP A 4 19.34 -6.07 -11.15
C ASP A 4 18.06 -6.55 -11.87
N GLN A 5 17.90 -6.19 -13.14
CA GLN A 5 16.90 -6.80 -14.03
C GLN A 5 17.45 -8.12 -14.61
N LEU A 6 16.66 -9.18 -14.58
CA LEU A 6 17.01 -10.47 -15.16
C LEU A 6 16.00 -10.89 -16.23
N THR A 7 16.46 -11.69 -17.19
CA THR A 7 15.60 -12.36 -18.17
C THR A 7 15.72 -13.87 -17.94
N CYS A 8 14.59 -14.56 -17.85
CA CYS A 8 14.58 -16.00 -17.69
C CYS A 8 14.92 -16.68 -19.03
N PRO A 9 15.92 -17.58 -19.09
CA PRO A 9 16.29 -18.28 -20.33
C PRO A 9 15.25 -19.33 -20.78
N THR A 10 14.32 -19.71 -19.89
CA THR A 10 13.34 -20.78 -20.16
C THR A 10 12.01 -20.24 -20.71
N CYS A 11 11.60 -19.06 -20.27
CA CYS A 11 10.28 -18.49 -20.61
C CYS A 11 10.36 -17.04 -21.11
N ASP A 12 11.58 -16.52 -21.32
CA ASP A 12 11.88 -15.15 -21.78
C ASP A 12 11.28 -14.02 -20.93
N THR A 13 10.71 -14.34 -19.76
CA THR A 13 10.15 -13.36 -18.84
C THR A 13 11.24 -12.46 -18.28
N ARG A 14 11.02 -11.14 -18.37
CA ARG A 14 11.84 -10.13 -17.71
C ARG A 14 11.29 -9.84 -16.32
N PHE A 15 12.15 -9.88 -15.31
CA PHE A 15 11.76 -9.71 -13.92
C PHE A 15 12.85 -8.99 -13.12
N TYR A 16 12.46 -8.38 -12.01
CA TYR A 16 13.37 -7.85 -11.00
C TYR A 16 13.44 -8.81 -9.82
N TYR A 17 14.48 -8.67 -9.00
CA TYR A 17 14.53 -9.36 -7.73
C TYR A 17 15.04 -8.44 -6.63
N ASP A 18 14.56 -8.68 -5.41
CA ASP A 18 15.03 -8.01 -4.19
C ASP A 18 15.57 -9.06 -3.21
N GLU A 19 16.61 -8.66 -2.48
CA GLU A 19 17.14 -9.46 -1.38
C GLU A 19 16.40 -9.09 -0.09
N VAL A 20 15.69 -10.06 0.49
CA VAL A 20 15.10 -9.90 1.82
C VAL A 20 16.16 -10.27 2.86
N ARG A 21 16.74 -9.24 3.46
CA ARG A 21 17.68 -9.36 4.60
C ARG A 21 16.90 -9.30 5.92
N LYS A 22 17.49 -9.77 7.02
CA LYS A 22 16.92 -9.83 8.38
C LYS A 22 16.02 -11.05 8.69
N ILE A 23 16.24 -12.17 8.03
CA ILE A 23 15.79 -13.47 8.58
C ILE A 23 16.93 -13.96 9.47
N ALA A 24 16.62 -14.32 10.72
CA ALA A 24 17.53 -14.69 11.80
C ALA A 24 18.84 -15.37 11.34
N ASP A 25 20.00 -14.86 11.81
CA ASP A 25 21.38 -15.38 11.67
C ASP A 25 21.62 -16.41 10.54
N HIS A 26 21.21 -16.08 9.31
CA HIS A 26 21.55 -16.91 8.17
C HIS A 26 23.03 -16.66 7.82
N ARG A 27 23.85 -17.70 8.01
CA ARG A 27 25.21 -17.74 7.48
C ARG A 27 25.17 -17.53 5.97
N MET A 28 26.12 -16.75 5.46
CA MET A 28 26.23 -16.44 4.04
C MET A 28 26.26 -17.73 3.23
N LYS A 29 25.27 -17.91 2.35
CA LYS A 29 25.15 -19.10 1.49
C LYS A 29 24.77 -18.68 0.08
N GLU A 30 25.07 -19.52 -0.90
CA GLU A 30 24.55 -19.35 -2.25
C GLU A 30 23.03 -19.55 -2.27
N MET A 31 22.32 -18.49 -2.60
CA MET A 31 20.87 -18.44 -2.66
C MET A 31 20.41 -18.34 -4.12
N PRO A 32 19.43 -19.16 -4.54
CA PRO A 32 18.92 -19.13 -5.90
C PRO A 32 17.96 -17.96 -6.11
N ILE A 33 18.12 -17.28 -7.24
CA ILE A 33 17.15 -16.33 -7.80
C ILE A 33 16.30 -17.11 -8.80
N ARG A 34 14.99 -17.12 -8.58
CA ARG A 34 14.02 -17.91 -9.35
C ARG A 34 13.17 -17.00 -10.23
N CYS A 35 12.88 -17.45 -11.44
CA CYS A 35 11.91 -16.76 -12.28
C CYS A 35 10.52 -16.78 -11.62
N PRO A 36 9.79 -15.65 -11.55
CA PRO A 36 8.46 -15.61 -10.96
C PRO A 36 7.39 -16.38 -11.75
N GLU A 37 7.64 -16.70 -13.02
CA GLU A 37 6.66 -17.43 -13.87
C GLU A 37 6.89 -18.94 -13.85
N CYS A 38 8.11 -19.38 -14.17
CA CYS A 38 8.41 -20.80 -14.35
C CYS A 38 9.19 -21.41 -13.18
N ASN A 39 9.52 -20.63 -12.14
CA ASN A 39 10.31 -21.05 -10.97
C ASN A 39 11.71 -21.64 -11.26
N THR A 40 12.16 -21.57 -12.52
CA THR A 40 13.50 -21.98 -12.92
C THR A 40 14.53 -21.11 -12.22
N VAL A 41 15.61 -21.73 -11.74
CA VAL A 41 16.74 -21.01 -11.14
C VAL A 41 17.51 -20.31 -12.26
N VAL A 42 17.45 -18.99 -12.28
CA VAL A 42 18.09 -18.16 -13.32
C VAL A 42 19.52 -17.81 -12.93
N LYS A 43 19.76 -17.56 -11.65
CA LYS A 43 21.08 -17.17 -11.12
C LYS A 43 21.22 -17.60 -9.67
N ARG A 44 22.45 -17.72 -9.17
CA ARG A 44 22.76 -17.88 -7.75
C ARG A 44 23.64 -16.72 -7.30
N LYS A 45 23.39 -16.18 -6.11
CA LYS A 45 24.20 -15.13 -5.48
C LYS A 45 24.41 -15.48 -4.00
N LEU A 46 25.59 -15.13 -3.48
CA LEU A 46 25.86 -15.22 -2.04
C LEU A 46 25.02 -14.16 -1.32
N SER A 47 24.26 -14.59 -0.31
CA SER A 47 23.35 -13.73 0.45
C SER A 47 23.21 -14.22 1.89
N HIS A 48 22.85 -13.30 2.78
CA HIS A 48 22.46 -13.57 4.17
C HIS A 48 20.94 -13.74 4.34
N GLY A 49 20.19 -13.82 3.25
CA GLY A 49 18.74 -13.88 3.25
C GLY A 49 18.22 -14.73 2.09
N TYR A 50 17.07 -14.37 1.54
CA TYR A 50 16.55 -14.99 0.32
C TYR A 50 16.18 -13.92 -0.72
N PHE A 51 16.06 -14.35 -1.98
CA PHE A 51 15.67 -13.47 -3.08
C PHE A 51 14.20 -13.66 -3.42
N VAL A 52 13.48 -12.55 -3.55
CA VAL A 52 12.09 -12.50 -4.05
C VAL A 52 12.12 -11.88 -5.44
N SER A 53 11.36 -12.44 -6.38
CA SER A 53 11.36 -11.98 -7.77
C SER A 53 9.98 -11.45 -8.18
N TYR A 54 9.96 -10.36 -8.94
CA TYR A 54 8.75 -9.61 -9.32
C TYR A 54 8.72 -9.40 -10.83
N LYS A 55 7.53 -9.50 -11.45
CA LYS A 55 7.36 -9.27 -12.89
C LYS A 55 7.53 -7.78 -13.21
N LEU A 56 8.09 -7.47 -14.38
CA LEU A 56 8.30 -6.07 -14.79
C LEU A 56 7.02 -5.24 -14.86
N GLU A 57 5.88 -5.88 -15.14
CA GLU A 57 4.58 -5.21 -15.26
C GLU A 57 4.08 -4.61 -13.93
N GLU A 58 4.55 -5.13 -12.79
CA GLU A 58 4.16 -4.64 -11.47
C GLU A 58 4.80 -3.28 -11.12
N GLU A 59 5.93 -2.92 -11.74
CA GLU A 59 6.52 -1.59 -11.57
C GLU A 59 5.64 -0.48 -12.19
N LYS A 60 4.95 -0.78 -13.30
CA LYS A 60 4.03 0.20 -13.91
C LYS A 60 2.86 0.49 -12.97
N LYS A 61 2.36 -0.50 -12.23
CA LYS A 61 1.31 -0.29 -11.22
C LYS A 61 1.81 0.46 -9.99
N ARG A 62 3.09 0.28 -9.58
CA ARG A 62 3.66 1.01 -8.44
C ARG A 62 4.01 2.47 -8.75
N LYS A 63 4.33 2.80 -10.00
CA LYS A 63 4.63 4.19 -10.43
C LYS A 63 3.44 4.96 -11.02
N LEU A 64 2.26 4.33 -11.14
CA LEU A 64 1.00 4.97 -11.60
C LEU A 64 -0.05 5.15 -10.49
N PHE A 65 0.34 5.20 -9.22
CA PHE A 65 -0.47 5.98 -8.27
C PHE A 65 -0.13 7.47 -8.46
N SER A 66 -0.42 8.01 -9.66
CA SER A 66 -0.76 9.43 -9.72
C SER A 66 -1.95 9.60 -8.80
N GLU A 67 -1.87 10.53 -7.83
CA GLU A 67 -3.00 10.81 -6.96
C GLU A 67 -4.26 10.96 -7.81
N PRO A 68 -5.30 10.16 -7.56
CA PRO A 68 -6.50 10.21 -8.37
C PRO A 68 -7.07 11.62 -8.26
N LYS A 69 -7.40 12.21 -9.41
CA LYS A 69 -7.84 13.62 -9.46
C LYS A 69 -9.17 13.81 -8.74
N PHE A 70 -9.98 12.75 -8.69
CA PHE A 70 -11.29 12.73 -8.08
C PHE A 70 -11.49 11.47 -7.24
N TYR A 71 -12.36 11.59 -6.25
CA TYR A 71 -12.82 10.50 -5.41
C TYR A 71 -14.35 10.48 -5.44
N LYS A 72 -14.95 9.30 -5.39
CA LYS A 72 -16.40 9.11 -5.38
C LYS A 72 -16.83 8.41 -4.11
N ASN A 73 -17.81 8.97 -3.42
CA ASN A 73 -18.46 8.32 -2.30
C ASN A 73 -19.22 7.09 -2.80
N HIS A 74 -18.92 5.91 -2.26
CA HIS A 74 -19.56 4.67 -2.70
C HIS A 74 -21.00 4.51 -2.18
N GLN A 75 -21.37 5.22 -1.11
CA GLN A 75 -22.71 5.21 -0.52
C GLN A 75 -23.64 6.26 -1.17
N THR A 76 -23.17 7.50 -1.31
CA THR A 76 -23.99 8.64 -1.80
C THR A 76 -23.79 8.91 -3.29
N GLY A 77 -22.70 8.41 -3.89
CA GLY A 77 -22.33 8.69 -5.27
C GLY A 77 -21.74 10.08 -5.50
N ALA A 78 -21.56 10.90 -4.46
CA ALA A 78 -20.95 12.22 -4.53
C ALA A 78 -19.51 12.13 -5.06
N ILE A 79 -19.08 13.08 -5.89
CA ILE A 79 -17.73 13.11 -6.47
C ILE A 79 -17.04 14.38 -5.98
N ILE A 80 -15.88 14.23 -5.33
CA ILE A 80 -15.04 15.31 -4.83
C ILE A 80 -13.66 15.27 -5.48
N SER A 81 -12.96 16.40 -5.45
CA SER A 81 -11.57 16.53 -5.89
C SER A 81 -10.57 15.98 -4.87
N SER A 82 -9.33 15.74 -5.31
CA SER A 82 -8.24 15.33 -4.41
C SER A 82 -7.99 16.33 -3.28
N ASP A 83 -8.17 17.63 -3.50
CA ASP A 83 -7.95 18.66 -2.49
C ASP A 83 -9.05 18.63 -1.41
N GLU A 84 -10.30 18.42 -1.81
CA GLU A 84 -11.43 18.25 -0.89
C GLU A 84 -11.29 16.97 -0.07
N TYR A 85 -10.85 15.87 -0.68
CA TYR A 85 -10.57 14.62 0.03
C TYR A 85 -9.51 14.79 1.13
N ARG A 86 -8.43 15.54 0.84
CA ARG A 86 -7.40 15.88 1.83
C ARG A 86 -7.94 16.74 2.98
N GLN A 87 -8.84 17.66 2.70
CA GLN A 87 -9.49 18.49 3.73
C GLN A 87 -10.38 17.65 4.65
N LEU A 88 -11.07 16.64 4.11
CA LEU A 88 -11.86 15.71 4.91
C LEU A 88 -10.99 14.91 5.88
N ILE A 89 -9.88 14.32 5.39
CA ILE A 89 -8.91 13.60 6.25
C ILE A 89 -8.39 14.51 7.35
N ALA A 90 -7.91 15.72 7.00
CA ALA A 90 -7.35 16.65 7.98
C ALA A 90 -8.38 17.09 9.03
N THR A 91 -9.64 17.28 8.63
CA THR A 91 -10.73 17.65 9.55
C THR A 91 -11.06 16.52 10.51
N GLU A 92 -11.04 15.27 10.03
CA GLU A 92 -11.30 14.09 10.86
C GLU A 92 -10.14 13.81 11.83
N GLU A 93 -8.89 13.93 11.39
CA GLU A 93 -7.70 13.83 12.24
C GLU A 93 -7.69 14.91 13.34
N MET A 94 -8.11 16.14 13.03
CA MET A 94 -8.25 17.20 14.04
C MET A 94 -9.32 16.85 15.08
N ARG A 95 -10.48 16.32 14.66
CA ARG A 95 -11.52 15.87 15.61
C ARG A 95 -11.02 14.76 16.52
N PHE A 96 -10.26 13.80 15.97
CA PHE A 96 -9.69 12.71 16.76
C PHE A 96 -8.66 13.22 17.76
N ASN A 97 -7.82 14.18 17.37
CA ASN A 97 -6.84 14.80 18.27
C ASN A 97 -7.47 15.70 19.36
N GLU A 98 -8.57 16.41 19.07
CA GLU A 98 -9.30 17.20 20.07
C GLU A 98 -9.97 16.32 21.13
N LEU A 99 -10.43 15.12 20.77
CA LEU A 99 -10.97 14.13 21.71
C LEU A 99 -9.88 13.48 22.59
N GLY A 100 -8.61 13.57 22.21
CA GLY A 100 -7.47 12.99 22.94
C GLY A 100 -6.86 13.84 24.06
N SER A 101 -7.33 15.09 24.26
CA SER A 101 -6.72 16.03 25.22
C SER A 101 -7.67 16.59 26.30
N GLY A 102 -8.83 15.96 26.52
CA GLY A 102 -9.76 16.29 27.62
C GLY A 102 -9.59 15.38 28.83
N PRO A 103 -9.78 15.87 30.08
CA PRO A 103 -9.65 15.02 31.27
C PRO A 103 -10.70 13.90 31.22
N SER A 104 -10.26 12.68 31.54
CA SER A 104 -11.06 11.47 31.74
C SER A 104 -12.46 11.76 32.32
N MET A 105 -13.45 11.90 31.44
CA MET A 105 -14.87 11.88 31.79
C MET A 105 -15.45 10.57 31.25
N GLY A 106 -16.24 9.92 32.10
CA GLY A 106 -16.64 8.52 32.01
C GLY A 106 -17.16 8.05 30.64
N MET A 107 -16.85 6.79 30.36
CA MET A 107 -17.19 5.99 29.18
C MET A 107 -18.69 5.92 28.85
N ASP A 108 -19.56 6.45 29.71
CA ASP A 108 -21.02 6.34 29.59
C ASP A 108 -21.67 7.49 28.79
N SER A 109 -20.97 8.59 28.50
CA SER A 109 -21.51 9.70 27.66
C SER A 109 -21.09 9.63 26.18
N LEU A 110 -20.27 8.65 25.80
CA LEU A 110 -19.78 8.51 24.42
C LEU A 110 -20.81 7.84 23.49
N PHE A 111 -21.68 6.99 24.05
CA PHE A 111 -22.63 6.19 23.27
C PHE A 111 -23.81 7.03 22.71
N GLU A 112 -24.14 8.17 23.32
CA GLU A 112 -25.27 9.01 22.88
C GLU A 112 -24.88 10.09 21.85
N ALA A 113 -23.58 10.38 21.67
CA ALA A 113 -23.11 11.35 20.67
C ALA A 113 -22.89 10.74 19.29
N GLU A 114 -22.72 9.41 19.20
CA GLU A 114 -22.52 8.66 17.95
C GLU A 114 -23.83 8.39 17.18
N GLU A 115 -25.00 8.54 17.82
CA GLU A 115 -26.28 8.10 17.23
C GLU A 115 -26.96 9.14 16.29
N GLN A 116 -26.42 10.35 16.13
CA GLN A 116 -27.16 11.42 15.42
C GLN A 116 -26.43 12.18 14.30
N ARG A 117 -25.32 11.68 13.75
CA ARG A 117 -24.76 12.31 12.56
C ARG A 117 -24.27 11.26 11.56
N GLN A 118 -25.06 11.07 10.50
CA GLN A 118 -24.59 10.58 9.21
C GLN A 118 -23.59 11.62 8.66
N LEU A 119 -22.39 11.65 9.22
CA LEU A 119 -21.28 12.42 8.68
C LEU A 119 -20.65 11.54 7.59
N GLU A 120 -20.55 12.08 6.38
CA GLU A 120 -19.78 11.43 5.32
C GLU A 120 -18.32 11.34 5.78
N THR A 121 -17.88 10.14 6.14
CA THR A 121 -16.51 9.85 6.56
C THR A 121 -15.62 9.78 5.32
N TYR A 122 -14.35 10.20 5.40
CA TYR A 122 -13.46 10.11 4.24
C TYR A 122 -13.28 8.66 3.76
N ASP A 123 -13.44 7.68 4.66
CA ASP A 123 -13.42 6.24 4.38
C ASP A 123 -14.44 5.82 3.31
N ASP A 124 -15.50 6.59 3.10
CA ASP A 124 -16.52 6.28 2.09
C ASP A 124 -16.11 6.67 0.66
N TYR A 125 -15.00 7.39 0.48
CA TYR A 125 -14.57 7.92 -0.81
C TYR A 125 -13.49 7.05 -1.45
N VAL A 126 -13.79 6.52 -2.65
CA VAL A 126 -12.85 5.69 -3.44
C VAL A 126 -12.31 6.45 -4.65
N PRO A 127 -11.08 6.19 -5.12
CA PRO A 127 -10.53 6.78 -6.34
C PRO A 127 -11.49 6.66 -7.54
N TYR A 128 -11.71 7.77 -8.25
CA TYR A 128 -12.59 7.83 -9.41
C TYR A 128 -11.88 8.52 -10.58
N ASP A 129 -11.59 7.76 -11.62
CA ASP A 129 -11.12 8.31 -12.89
C ASP A 129 -12.35 8.66 -13.75
N LYS A 130 -12.58 9.96 -13.99
CA LYS A 130 -13.53 10.39 -15.03
C LYS A 130 -12.98 9.94 -16.39
N GLU A 131 -13.59 8.93 -16.99
CA GLU A 131 -13.39 8.56 -18.40
C GLU A 131 -13.67 9.74 -19.34
#